data_AF-A0A060W6B0-F1
#
_entry.id   AF-A0A060W6B0-F1
#
_cell.length_a   1.000
_cell.length_b   1.000
_cell.length_c   1.000
_cell.angle_alpha   90.00
_cell.angle_beta   90.00
_cell.angle_gamma   90.00
#
_symmetry.space_group_name_H-M   'P 1'
#
loop_
_entity.id
_entity.type
_entity.pdbx_description
1 polymer ?
#
loop_
_entity_poly.entity_id
_entity_poly.type
_entity_poly.pdbx_seq_one_letter_code
_entity_poly.pdbx_strand_id
1 'polypeptide(L)'
;MTFKTIKRFKLELDDPDDAVYASGEIVSGHVVLELNRETKVHSMKVIGRGVATAHWLEDHSVGMNAGYNDYTSKITYFRKRQHLIRVKKKRFHDRSYRALETFQIIIMFAL
;
A
#
# COMPACT_ATOMS: atom_id res chain seq x y z
N MET A 1 11.27 -16.86 11.04
CA MET A 1 11.61 -16.45 9.66
C MET A 1 12.49 -15.20 9.73
N THR A 2 13.79 -15.34 9.50
CA THR A 2 14.78 -14.32 9.87
C THR A 2 15.06 -13.36 8.72
N PHE A 3 14.45 -12.17 8.76
CA PHE A 3 14.84 -10.99 7.97
C PHE A 3 16.21 -10.43 8.39
N LYS A 4 17.21 -11.28 8.68
CA LYS A 4 18.57 -10.83 9.07
C LYS A 4 19.31 -10.08 7.95
N THR A 5 18.79 -10.16 6.72
CA THR A 5 19.34 -9.52 5.52
C THR A 5 18.88 -8.09 5.31
N ILE A 6 17.71 -7.69 5.81
CA ILE A 6 17.15 -6.36 5.55
C ILE A 6 17.55 -5.45 6.71
N LYS A 7 18.22 -4.34 6.38
CA LYS A 7 18.62 -3.31 7.33
C LYS A 7 17.52 -2.25 7.48
N ARG A 8 16.97 -1.78 6.36
CA ARG A 8 15.93 -0.76 6.31
C ARG A 8 15.00 -1.03 5.14
N PHE A 9 13.70 -0.89 5.35
CA PHE A 9 12.71 -0.93 4.30
C PHE A 9 11.66 0.14 4.58
N LYS A 10 11.64 1.20 3.77
CA LYS A 10 10.74 2.34 3.96
C LYS A 10 10.18 2.84 2.63
N LEU A 11 8.98 3.42 2.70
CA LEU A 11 8.36 4.20 1.63
C LEU A 11 8.54 5.67 2.00
N GLU A 12 9.07 6.47 1.09
CA GLU A 12 9.24 7.91 1.27
C GLU A 12 8.45 8.59 0.15
N LEU A 13 7.50 9.45 0.52
CA LEU A 13 6.75 10.27 -0.42
C LEU A 13 7.55 11.51 -0.77
N ASP A 14 7.30 12.07 -1.95
CA ASP A 14 7.99 13.30 -2.37
C ASP A 14 7.45 14.53 -1.62
N ASP A 15 6.17 14.50 -1.26
CA ASP A 15 5.52 15.54 -0.46
C ASP A 15 5.71 15.31 1.06
N PRO A 16 5.51 16.35 1.90
CA PRO A 16 5.57 16.25 3.35
C PRO A 16 4.64 15.17 3.94
N ASP A 17 4.98 14.66 5.12
CA ASP A 17 4.22 13.61 5.81
C ASP A 17 2.77 14.04 6.15
N ASP A 18 2.50 15.34 6.23
CA ASP A 18 1.20 15.96 6.49
C ASP A 18 0.49 16.44 5.21
N ALA A 19 0.99 16.07 4.04
CA ALA A 19 0.36 16.39 2.77
C ALA A 19 -1.05 15.80 2.68
N VAL A 20 -2.01 16.65 2.29
CA VAL A 20 -3.40 16.27 2.05
C VAL A 20 -3.61 16.16 0.55
N TYR A 21 -4.14 15.03 0.10
CA TYR A 21 -4.37 14.77 -1.31
C TYR A 21 -5.86 14.76 -1.65
N ALA A 22 -6.20 15.36 -2.80
CA ALA A 22 -7.53 15.37 -3.38
C ALA A 22 -7.65 14.41 -4.59
N SER A 23 -8.88 14.28 -5.10
CA SER A 23 -9.14 13.47 -6.30
C SER A 23 -8.42 14.06 -7.51
N GLY A 24 -7.74 13.22 -8.28
CA GLY A 24 -6.97 13.61 -9.46
C GLY A 24 -5.52 13.96 -9.17
N GLU A 25 -5.13 14.11 -7.90
CA GLU A 25 -3.75 14.42 -7.54
C GLU A 25 -2.84 13.19 -7.66
N ILE A 26 -1.58 13.46 -8.00
CA ILE A 26 -0.55 12.45 -8.17
C ILE A 26 0.23 12.36 -6.86
N VAL A 27 0.19 11.19 -6.24
CA VAL A 27 1.09 10.82 -5.15
C VAL A 27 2.33 10.17 -5.76
N SER A 28 3.49 10.76 -5.54
CA SER A 28 4.77 10.20 -5.94
C SER A 28 5.71 9.99 -4.77
N GLY A 29 6.71 9.15 -4.98
CA GLY A 29 7.67 8.78 -3.95
C GLY A 29 8.60 7.68 -4.41
N HIS A 30 9.37 7.15 -3.48
CA HIS A 30 10.32 6.07 -3.73
C HIS A 30 10.36 5.08 -2.56
N VAL A 31 10.88 3.89 -2.84
CA VAL A 31 11.08 2.84 -1.82
C VAL A 31 12.56 2.70 -1.52
N VAL A 32 12.91 2.86 -0.25
CA VAL A 32 14.27 2.66 0.27
C VAL A 32 14.40 1.25 0.82
N LEU A 33 15.18 0.41 0.14
CA LEU A 33 15.55 -0.93 0.61
C LEU A 33 17.06 -0.99 0.86
N GLU A 34 17.46 -1.08 2.12
CA GLU A 34 18.85 -1.32 2.54
C GLU A 34 19.02 -2.76 3.01
N LEU A 35 20.09 -3.41 2.55
CA LEU A 35 20.42 -4.79 2.87
C LEU A 35 21.75 -4.86 3.62
N ASN A 36 21.84 -5.70 4.65
CA ASN A 36 23.06 -5.98 5.41
C ASN A 36 24.08 -6.82 4.63
N ARG A 37 23.62 -7.53 3.59
CA ARG A 37 24.43 -8.41 2.73
C ARG A 37 23.74 -8.59 1.39
N GLU A 38 24.50 -9.04 0.39
CA GLU A 38 23.94 -9.36 -0.92
C GLU A 38 22.77 -10.34 -0.79
N THR A 39 21.61 -9.94 -1.32
CA THR A 39 20.37 -10.71 -1.21
C THR A 39 19.63 -10.66 -2.54
N LYS A 40 19.20 -11.84 -3.02
CA LYS A 40 18.44 -11.95 -4.27
C LYS A 40 17.00 -11.50 -4.06
N VAL A 41 16.67 -10.30 -4.55
CA VAL A 41 15.30 -9.77 -4.56
C VAL A 41 14.63 -10.17 -5.88
N HIS A 42 13.64 -11.07 -5.81
CA HIS A 42 12.95 -11.57 -7.01
C HIS A 42 11.89 -10.60 -7.53
N SER A 43 11.17 -9.96 -6.62
CA SER A 43 10.16 -8.96 -6.96
C SER A 43 9.93 -8.00 -5.82
N MET A 44 9.72 -6.73 -6.16
CA MET A 44 9.26 -5.68 -5.25
C MET A 44 8.09 -4.96 -5.92
N LYS A 45 7.07 -4.64 -5.15
CA LYS A 45 5.87 -3.95 -5.65
C LYS A 45 5.35 -2.95 -4.63
N VAL A 46 4.84 -1.84 -5.12
CA VAL A 46 4.08 -0.86 -4.34
C VAL A 46 2.61 -1.03 -4.67
N ILE A 47 1.76 -0.97 -3.64
CA ILE A 47 0.32 -1.09 -3.77
C ILE A 47 -0.31 0.11 -3.07
N GLY A 48 -0.91 1.00 -3.86
CA GLY A 48 -1.77 2.05 -3.34
C GLY A 48 -3.21 1.56 -3.24
N ARG A 49 -3.87 1.80 -2.12
CA ARG A 49 -5.26 1.41 -1.89
C ARG A 49 -5.98 2.44 -1.03
N GLY A 50 -7.04 3.04 -1.57
CA GLY A 50 -7.98 3.89 -0.82
C GLY A 50 -9.26 3.12 -0.50
N VAL A 51 -9.65 3.07 0.77
CA VAL A 51 -10.82 2.32 1.25
C VAL A 51 -11.57 3.15 2.29
N ALA A 52 -12.90 3.22 2.14
CA ALA A 52 -13.79 3.61 3.22
C ALA A 52 -14.42 2.36 3.84
N THR A 53 -14.50 2.34 5.17
CA THR A 53 -15.26 1.34 5.92
C THR A 53 -16.22 2.08 6.84
N ALA A 54 -17.50 1.76 6.77
CA ALA A 54 -18.54 2.30 7.63
C ALA A 54 -19.08 1.16 8.49
N HIS A 55 -19.33 1.45 9.77
CA HIS A 55 -19.92 0.53 10.74
C HIS A 55 -21.11 1.22 11.37
N TRP A 56 -22.26 0.55 11.47
CA TRP A 56 -23.45 1.09 12.12
C TRP A 56 -24.25 -0.01 12.81
N LEU A 57 -24.94 0.38 13.87
CA LEU A 57 -25.86 -0.48 14.62
C LEU A 57 -27.28 -0.03 14.32
N GLU A 58 -28.17 -0.99 14.09
CA GLU A 58 -29.61 -0.72 14.02
C GLU A 58 -30.31 -1.47 15.15
N ASP A 59 -30.95 -0.69 16.01
CA ASP A 59 -31.79 -1.21 17.07
C ASP A 59 -33.11 -1.68 16.45
N HIS A 60 -33.57 -2.86 16.85
CA HIS A 60 -34.92 -3.28 16.56
C HIS A 60 -35.58 -3.83 17.82
N SER A 61 -36.79 -3.34 18.10
CA SER A 61 -37.62 -3.81 19.19
C SER A 61 -38.85 -4.51 18.62
N VAL A 62 -39.06 -5.77 19.00
CA VAL A 62 -40.27 -6.53 18.69
C VAL A 62 -40.89 -6.96 20.01
N GLY A 63 -41.91 -6.21 20.46
CA GLY A 63 -42.50 -6.38 21.79
C GLY A 63 -41.52 -5.99 22.90
N MET A 64 -41.29 -6.89 23.87
CA MET A 64 -40.35 -6.69 24.99
C MET A 64 -38.90 -7.08 24.67
N ASN A 65 -38.62 -7.57 23.47
CA ASN A 65 -37.27 -7.96 23.06
C ASN A 65 -36.57 -6.79 22.38
N ALA A 66 -35.44 -6.35 22.94
CA ALA A 66 -34.52 -5.42 22.29
C ALA A 66 -33.37 -6.23 21.67
N GLY A 67 -33.23 -6.13 20.34
CA GLY A 67 -32.13 -6.70 19.58
C GLY A 67 -31.33 -5.60 18.88
N TYR A 68 -30.05 -5.86 18.64
CA TYR A 68 -29.16 -4.98 17.90
C TYR A 68 -28.66 -5.72 16.67
N ASN A 69 -28.74 -5.08 15.51
CA ASN A 69 -28.10 -5.56 14.29
C ASN A 69 -26.81 -4.75 14.05
N ASP A 70 -25.70 -5.46 13.90
CA ASP A 70 -24.41 -4.86 13.55
C ASP A 70 -24.17 -4.97 12.04
N TYR A 71 -23.99 -3.83 11.40
CA TYR A 71 -23.73 -3.71 9.98
C TYR A 71 -22.37 -3.09 9.70
N THR A 72 -21.75 -3.59 8.65
CA THR A 72 -20.50 -3.05 8.12
C THR A 72 -20.59 -2.93 6.61
N SER A 73 -20.23 -1.77 6.08
CA SER A 73 -20.08 -1.52 4.64
C SER A 73 -18.66 -1.11 4.31
N LYS A 74 -18.19 -1.50 3.13
CA LYS A 74 -16.82 -1.25 2.69
C LYS A 74 -16.78 -0.90 1.22
N ILE A 75 -16.19 0.24 0.89
CA ILE A 75 -15.99 0.70 -0.48
C ILE A 75 -14.49 0.84 -0.74
N THR A 76 -14.02 0.41 -1.91
CA THR A 76 -12.65 0.62 -2.36
C THR A 76 -12.66 1.66 -3.49
N TYR A 77 -12.11 2.84 -3.24
CA TYR A 77 -12.06 3.94 -4.22
C TYR A 77 -11.04 3.69 -5.32
N PHE A 78 -9.84 3.25 -4.94
CA PHE A 78 -8.80 2.90 -5.89
C PHE A 78 -7.94 1.75 -5.41
N ARG A 79 -7.37 1.02 -6.36
CA ARG A 79 -6.38 -0.02 -6.12
C ARG A 79 -5.37 -0.05 -7.26
N LYS A 80 -4.18 0.49 -7.04
CA LYS A 80 -3.09 0.50 -8.02
C LYS A 80 -1.95 -0.39 -7.54
N ARG A 81 -1.38 -1.19 -8.45
CA ARG A 81 -0.23 -2.07 -8.18
C ARG A 81 0.89 -1.72 -9.16
N GLN A 82 2.02 -1.27 -8.65
CA GLN A 82 3.21 -0.96 -9.43
C GLN A 82 4.30 -1.98 -9.07
N HIS A 83 4.86 -2.68 -10.05
CA HIS A 83 6.07 -3.46 -9.83
C HIS A 83 7.28 -2.52 -9.93
N LEU A 84 8.08 -2.50 -8.88
CA LEU A 84 9.37 -1.81 -8.85
C LEU A 84 10.41 -2.77 -9.42
N ILE A 85 10.76 -3.80 -8.66
CA ILE A 85 11.62 -4.89 -9.13
C ILE A 85 10.74 -6.04 -9.64
N ARG A 86 11.04 -6.56 -10.83
CA ARG A 86 10.51 -7.84 -11.31
C ARG A 86 11.57 -8.55 -12.13
N VAL A 87 12.25 -9.51 -11.51
CA VAL A 87 13.21 -10.37 -12.22
C VAL A 87 12.41 -11.24 -13.20
N LYS A 88 12.35 -10.81 -14.48
CA LYS A 88 11.98 -11.71 -15.58
C LYS A 88 13.14 -12.70 -15.73
N LYS A 89 12.88 -14.00 -15.87
CA LYS A 89 13.90 -15.02 -16.17
C LYS A 89 14.64 -14.66 -17.48
N LYS A 90 15.64 -13.79 -17.42
CA LYS A 90 16.78 -13.73 -18.34
C LYS A 90 17.98 -13.36 -17.49
N ARG A 91 18.97 -14.25 -17.52
CA ARG A 91 20.22 -14.22 -16.73
C ARG A 91 20.77 -12.80 -16.68
N PHE A 92 20.89 -12.22 -15.48
CA PHE A 92 21.74 -11.06 -15.26
C PHE A 92 22.69 -11.38 -14.11
N HIS A 93 23.97 -11.27 -14.44
CA HIS A 93 25.07 -11.27 -13.49
C HIS A 93 24.99 -10.01 -12.63
N ASP A 94 25.14 -10.25 -11.33
CA ASP A 94 25.74 -9.41 -10.29
C ASP A 94 25.81 -7.90 -10.55
N ARG A 95 25.04 -7.16 -9.75
CA ARG A 95 25.28 -5.75 -9.46
C ARG A 95 24.68 -5.45 -8.10
N SER A 96 25.47 -4.84 -7.23
CA SER A 96 25.09 -4.37 -5.91
C SER A 96 24.08 -3.21 -6.06
N TYR A 97 22.84 -3.38 -5.58
CA TYR A 97 21.76 -2.40 -5.79
C TYR A 97 21.58 -1.50 -4.55
N ARG A 98 21.90 -0.20 -4.70
CA ARG A 98 21.13 0.88 -4.08
C ARG A 98 20.04 1.25 -5.11
N ALA A 99 18.86 0.64 -4.99
CA ALA A 99 17.75 0.91 -5.89
C ALA A 99 16.85 2.00 -5.30
N LEU A 100 16.98 3.23 -5.81
CA LEU A 100 15.98 4.29 -5.63
C LEU A 100 15.01 4.17 -6.82
N GLU A 101 14.01 3.30 -6.71
CA GLU A 101 12.97 3.17 -7.73
C GLU A 101 11.75 4.01 -7.34
N THR A 102 11.44 5.00 -8.19
CA THR A 102 10.34 5.95 -8.03
C THR A 102 9.01 5.35 -8.51
N PHE A 103 7.91 5.75 -7.90
CA PHE A 103 6.56 5.40 -8.34
C PHE A 103 5.66 6.64 -8.42
N GLN A 104 4.59 6.53 -9.20
CA GLN A 104 3.52 7.53 -9.27
C GLN A 104 2.16 6.84 -9.21
N ILE A 105 1.28 7.30 -8.32
CA ILE A 105 -0.09 6.81 -8.15
C ILE A 105 -1.04 8.00 -8.26
N ILE A 106 -2.00 7.94 -9.17
CA ILE A 106 -3.08 8.92 -9.24
C ILE A 106 -4.14 8.49 -8.24
N ILE A 107 -4.53 9.38 -7.32
CA ILE A 107 -5.68 9.16 -6.45
C ILE A 107 -6.94 9.44 -7.26
N MET A 108 -7.85 8.48 -7.29
CA MET A 108 -9.21 8.71 -7.79
C MET A 108 -10.18 8.38 -6.65
N PHE A 109 -10.97 9.38 -6.25
CA PHE A 109 -12.15 9.17 -5.42
C PHE A 109 -13.36 9.07 -6.36
N ALA A 110 -14.14 7.99 -6.23
CA ALA A 110 -15.46 7.88 -6.82
C ALA A 110 -16.49 8.33 -5.77
N LEU A 111 -17.28 9.36 -6.08
CA LEU A 111 -18.47 9.76 -5.32
C LEU A 111 -19.66 8.89 -5.73
#